data_AF-A0AA38U3Z7-F1
#
_entry.id   AF-A0AA38U3Z7-F1
#
_cell.length_a   1.000
_cell.length_b   1.000
_cell.length_c   1.000
_cell.angle_alpha   90.00
_cell.angle_beta   90.00
_cell.angle_gamma   90.00
#
_symmetry.space_group_name_H-M   'P 1'
#
loop_
_entity.id
_entity.type
_entity.pdbx_description
1 polymer ?
#
loop_
_entity_poly.entity_id
_entity_poly.type
_entity_poly.pdbx_seq_one_letter_code
_entity_poly.pdbx_strand_id
1 'polypeptide(L)'
;DGTGRIYEDIFADSRLLLMPPAACALLIVFYRNHNFIAQGILHINEWGTYTNSDSLKAAMKNASSDQERQNTLRAIQAQDDEIFHRSRLVNCGFFMKVILGDYVGAILGLARDGSNWRLDPL
;
A
#
# COMPACT_ATOMS: atom_id res chain seq x y z
N ASP A 1 -7.52 9.74 -5.78
CA ASP A 1 -8.92 9.54 -6.26
C ASP A 1 -9.81 8.94 -5.16
N GLY A 2 -9.38 9.07 -3.90
CA GLY A 2 -10.04 8.51 -2.73
C GLY A 2 -9.70 7.04 -2.51
N THR A 3 -8.80 6.44 -3.31
CA THR A 3 -8.50 5.02 -3.24
C THR A 3 -7.24 4.68 -2.45
N GLY A 4 -6.39 5.67 -2.15
CA GLY A 4 -5.13 5.45 -1.41
C GLY A 4 -4.11 4.56 -2.16
N ARG A 5 -4.32 4.35 -3.46
CA ARG A 5 -3.42 3.59 -4.33
C ARG A 5 -2.24 4.43 -4.78
N ILE A 6 -1.14 3.74 -5.06
CA ILE A 6 0.05 4.29 -5.67
C ILE A 6 -0.06 4.08 -7.18
N TYR A 7 0.60 4.93 -7.97
CA TYR A 7 0.71 4.71 -9.41
C TYR A 7 1.34 3.34 -9.71
N GLU A 8 0.89 2.72 -10.79
CA GLU A 8 1.33 1.39 -11.17
C GLU A 8 2.80 1.41 -11.62
N ASP A 9 3.55 0.42 -11.15
CA ASP A 9 4.93 0.12 -11.55
C ASP A 9 5.90 1.31 -11.45
N ILE A 10 5.70 2.22 -10.49
CA ILE A 10 6.63 3.31 -10.17
C ILE A 10 7.40 3.05 -8.87
N PHE A 11 8.54 3.72 -8.74
CA PHE A 11 9.27 3.83 -7.48
C PHE A 11 9.78 5.26 -7.28
N ALA A 12 9.86 5.69 -6.01
CA ALA A 12 10.16 7.09 -5.68
C ALA A 12 11.64 7.46 -5.81
N ASP A 13 12.55 6.49 -5.75
CA ASP A 13 13.99 6.74 -5.62
C ASP A 13 14.74 6.37 -6.90
N SER A 14 15.37 7.37 -7.52
CA SER A 14 16.15 7.17 -8.76
C SER A 14 17.41 6.33 -8.55
N ARG A 15 17.92 6.21 -7.33
CA ARG A 15 19.11 5.38 -7.02
C ARG A 15 18.86 3.89 -7.26
N LEU A 16 17.60 3.46 -7.28
CA LEU A 16 17.23 2.08 -7.62
C LEU A 16 17.62 1.72 -9.06
N LEU A 17 17.72 2.70 -9.96
CA LEU A 17 18.21 2.48 -11.32
C LEU A 17 19.70 2.09 -11.37
N LEU A 18 20.45 2.30 -10.29
CA LEU A 18 21.84 1.88 -10.14
C LEU A 18 21.96 0.48 -9.53
N MET A 19 20.86 -0.11 -9.07
CA MET A 19 20.80 -1.46 -8.50
C MET A 19 20.50 -2.50 -9.59
N PRO A 20 20.78 -3.79 -9.34
CA PRO A 20 20.38 -4.86 -10.25
C PRO A 20 18.85 -4.81 -10.50
N PRO A 21 18.38 -5.12 -11.73
CA PRO A 21 16.95 -5.09 -12.07
C PRO A 21 16.06 -5.91 -11.14
N ALA A 22 16.60 -6.95 -10.51
CA ALA A 22 15.90 -7.76 -9.51
C ALA A 22 15.43 -6.95 -8.29
N ALA A 23 16.20 -5.95 -7.85
CA ALA A 23 15.80 -5.07 -6.74
C ALA A 23 14.57 -4.24 -7.11
N CYS A 24 14.56 -3.67 -8.32
CA CYS A 24 13.42 -2.92 -8.85
C CYS A 24 12.19 -3.82 -9.03
N ALA A 25 12.36 -5.02 -9.56
CA ALA A 25 11.29 -5.99 -9.73
C ALA A 25 10.67 -6.39 -8.38
N LEU A 26 11.49 -6.67 -7.36
CA LEU A 26 11.01 -6.99 -6.02
C LEU A 26 10.23 -5.82 -5.41
N LEU A 27 10.71 -4.59 -5.59
CA LEU A 27 10.02 -3.41 -5.11
C LEU A 27 8.64 -3.23 -5.78
N ILE A 28 8.54 -3.47 -7.10
CA ILE A 28 7.27 -3.44 -7.82
C ILE A 28 6.26 -4.45 -7.25
N VAL A 29 6.71 -5.65 -6.84
CA VAL A 29 5.85 -6.64 -6.18
C VAL A 29 5.24 -6.06 -4.90
N PHE A 30 6.03 -5.39 -4.06
CA PHE A 30 5.52 -4.74 -2.85
C PHE A 30 4.60 -3.55 -3.14
N TYR A 31 4.82 -2.80 -4.22
CA TYR A 31 3.89 -1.74 -4.66
C TYR A 31 2.54 -2.31 -5.09
N ARG A 32 2.55 -3.39 -5.87
CA ARG A 32 1.32 -4.09 -6.27
C ARG A 32 0.59 -4.66 -5.06
N ASN A 33 1.32 -5.18 -4.07
CA ASN A 33 0.72 -5.64 -2.81
C ASN A 33 0.07 -4.49 -2.02
N HIS A 34 0.69 -3.30 -1.96
CA HIS A 34 0.06 -2.10 -1.38
C HIS A 34 -1.28 -1.79 -2.06
N ASN A 35 -1.30 -1.76 -3.39
CA ASN A 35 -2.53 -1.48 -4.15
C ASN A 35 -3.60 -2.56 -3.96
N PHE A 36 -3.21 -3.82 -3.83
CA PHE A 36 -4.12 -4.91 -3.49
C PHE A 36 -4.73 -4.74 -2.09
N ILE A 37 -3.92 -4.38 -1.09
CA ILE A 37 -4.38 -4.11 0.28
C ILE A 37 -5.35 -2.91 0.30
N ALA A 38 -5.02 -1.82 -0.40
CA ALA A 38 -5.88 -0.63 -0.48
C ALA A 38 -7.26 -0.95 -1.06
N GLN A 39 -7.30 -1.76 -2.12
CA GLN A 39 -8.56 -2.28 -2.67
C GLN A 39 -9.31 -3.16 -1.67
N GLY A 40 -8.61 -4.01 -0.94
CA GLY A 40 -9.20 -4.84 0.12
C GLY A 40 -9.87 -4.01 1.21
N ILE A 41 -9.22 -2.93 1.67
CA ILE A 41 -9.77 -2.02 2.69
C ILE A 41 -11.07 -1.38 2.20
N LEU A 42 -11.09 -0.88 0.96
CA LEU A 42 -12.29 -0.30 0.34
C LEU A 42 -13.41 -1.32 0.16
N HIS A 43 -13.07 -2.55 -0.22
CA HIS A 43 -14.06 -3.60 -0.48
C HIS A 43 -14.72 -4.10 0.80
N ILE A 44 -13.96 -4.25 1.89
CA ILE A 44 -14.48 -4.75 3.17
C ILE A 44 -15.42 -3.72 3.80
N ASN A 45 -15.00 -2.45 3.90
CA ASN A 45 -15.75 -1.26 4.38
C ASN A 45 -17.11 -1.50 5.11
N GLU A 46 -17.11 -2.31 6.18
CA GLU A 46 -18.34 -2.79 6.82
C GLU A 46 -19.13 -1.66 7.50
N TRP A 47 -18.42 -0.62 7.93
CA TRP A 47 -19.01 0.57 8.58
C TRP A 47 -19.46 1.64 7.59
N GLY A 48 -19.25 1.45 6.28
CA GLY A 48 -19.64 2.43 5.26
C GLY A 48 -18.89 3.76 5.37
N THR A 49 -17.74 3.79 6.05
CA THR A 49 -16.93 5.00 6.27
C THR A 49 -16.36 5.52 4.95
N TYR A 50 -15.97 4.62 4.04
CA TYR A 50 -15.37 5.00 2.77
C TYR A 50 -16.40 5.11 1.64
N THR A 51 -16.16 6.06 0.74
CA THR A 51 -16.98 6.27 -0.46
C THR A 51 -16.25 5.77 -1.70
N ASN A 52 -16.98 5.11 -2.60
CA ASN A 52 -16.41 4.65 -3.87
C ASN A 52 -15.96 5.81 -4.77
N SER A 53 -14.91 5.56 -5.56
CA SER A 53 -14.32 6.59 -6.43
C SER A 53 -15.33 7.20 -7.42
N ASP A 54 -16.26 6.40 -7.95
CA ASP A 54 -17.28 6.90 -8.89
C ASP A 54 -18.26 7.87 -8.22
N SER A 55 -18.67 7.58 -6.99
CA SER A 55 -19.50 8.46 -6.18
C SER A 55 -18.77 9.75 -5.82
N LEU A 56 -17.47 9.67 -5.50
CA LEU A 56 -16.63 10.84 -5.23
C LEU A 56 -16.49 11.74 -6.46
N LYS A 57 -16.29 11.15 -7.65
CA LYS A 57 -16.25 11.89 -8.93
C LYS A 57 -17.58 12.54 -9.25
N ALA A 58 -18.69 11.85 -9.00
CA ALA A 58 -20.04 12.40 -9.18
C ALA A 58 -20.30 13.58 -8.23
N ALA A 59 -19.92 13.46 -6.95
CA ALA A 59 -20.02 14.55 -5.97
C ALA A 59 -19.20 15.78 -6.40
N MET A 60 -17.99 15.56 -6.91
CA MET A 60 -17.15 16.64 -7.44
C MET A 60 -17.77 17.35 -8.64
N LYS A 61 -18.42 16.61 -9.55
CA LYS A 61 -19.06 17.16 -10.75
C LYS A 61 -20.33 17.94 -10.44
N ASN A 62 -21.07 17.52 -9.41
CA ASN A 62 -22.35 18.11 -9.02
C ASN A 62 -22.21 19.29 -8.05
N ALA A 63 -21.01 19.58 -7.57
CA ALA A 63 -20.77 20.70 -6.66
C ALA A 63 -21.18 22.03 -7.32
N SER A 64 -22.06 22.75 -6.65
CA SER A 64 -22.71 23.97 -7.16
C SER A 64 -21.92 25.24 -6.82
N SER A 65 -21.12 25.18 -5.75
CA SER A 65 -20.30 26.29 -5.26
C SER A 65 -18.82 25.90 -5.14
N ASP A 66 -17.93 26.89 -5.24
CA ASP A 66 -16.49 26.68 -5.04
C ASP A 66 -16.17 26.16 -3.62
N GLN A 67 -16.95 26.59 -2.63
CA GLN A 67 -16.80 26.12 -1.25
C GLN A 67 -17.15 24.64 -1.10
N GLU A 68 -18.25 24.20 -1.72
CA GLU A 68 -18.69 22.81 -1.73
C GLU A 68 -17.67 21.91 -2.45
N ARG A 69 -17.14 22.38 -3.58
CA ARG A 69 -16.07 21.73 -4.31
C ARG A 69 -14.82 21.56 -3.46
N GLN A 70 -14.41 22.61 -2.74
CA GLN A 70 -13.24 22.57 -1.86
C GLN A 70 -13.43 21.62 -0.67
N ASN A 71 -14.63 21.58 -0.08
CA ASN A 71 -14.95 20.65 1.00
C ASN A 71 -14.91 19.19 0.52
N THR A 72 -15.45 18.93 -0.68
CA THR A 72 -15.41 17.60 -1.31
C THR A 72 -13.97 17.18 -1.60
N LEU A 73 -13.11 18.07 -2.11
CA LEU A 73 -11.69 17.80 -2.33
C LEU A 73 -10.97 17.39 -1.04
N ARG A 74 -11.23 18.10 0.07
CA ARG A 74 -10.64 17.78 1.37
C ARG A 74 -11.10 16.42 1.88
N ALA A 75 -12.38 16.08 1.71
CA ALA A 75 -12.91 14.77 2.10
C ALA A 75 -12.27 13.63 1.28
N ILE A 76 -12.11 13.83 -0.04
CA ILE A 76 -11.42 12.88 -0.92
C ILE A 76 -9.97 12.69 -0.46
N GLN A 77 -9.24 13.78 -0.17
CA GLN A 77 -7.86 13.72 0.30
C GLN A 77 -7.74 13.00 1.65
N ALA A 78 -8.60 13.33 2.61
CA ALA A 78 -8.58 12.69 3.93
C ALA A 78 -8.81 11.18 3.84
N GLN A 79 -9.75 10.74 2.99
CA GLN A 79 -9.98 9.32 2.72
C GLN A 79 -8.77 8.67 2.05
N ASP A 80 -8.20 9.32 1.03
CA ASP A 80 -7.05 8.81 0.28
C ASP A 80 -5.83 8.61 1.20
N ASP A 81 -5.54 9.59 2.06
CA ASP A 81 -4.45 9.55 3.02
C ASP A 81 -4.64 8.43 4.07
N GLU A 82 -5.86 8.28 4.61
CA GLU A 82 -6.14 7.24 5.60
C GLU A 82 -5.92 5.84 5.01
N ILE A 83 -6.50 5.57 3.83
CA ILE A 83 -6.37 4.28 3.16
C ILE A 83 -4.92 4.02 2.77
N PHE A 84 -4.21 5.04 2.26
CA PHE A 84 -2.81 4.94 1.93
C PHE A 84 -1.96 4.58 3.15
N HIS A 85 -2.12 5.30 4.26
CA HIS A 85 -1.33 5.06 5.47
C HIS A 85 -1.63 3.69 6.09
N ARG A 86 -2.90 3.27 6.11
CA ARG A 86 -3.30 1.95 6.60
C ARG A 86 -2.73 0.83 5.73
N SER A 87 -2.83 0.97 4.41
CA SER A 87 -2.25 0.01 3.44
C SER A 87 -0.73 -0.07 3.57
N ARG A 88 -0.06 1.08 3.72
CA ARG A 88 1.39 1.15 3.92
C ARG A 88 1.81 0.42 5.19
N LEU A 89 1.08 0.61 6.29
CA LEU A 89 1.38 -0.06 7.56
C LEU A 89 1.34 -1.58 7.42
N VAL A 90 0.27 -2.10 6.81
CA VAL A 90 0.12 -3.55 6.56
C VAL A 90 1.23 -4.06 5.63
N ASN A 91 1.51 -3.36 4.53
CA ASN A 91 2.54 -3.75 3.57
C ASN A 91 3.95 -3.74 4.18
N CYS A 92 4.26 -2.74 5.02
CA CYS A 92 5.51 -2.70 5.77
C CYS A 92 5.62 -3.85 6.78
N GLY A 93 4.52 -4.20 7.46
CA GLY A 93 4.47 -5.38 8.35
C GLY A 93 4.71 -6.69 7.57
N PHE A 94 4.11 -6.82 6.39
CA PHE A 94 4.35 -7.96 5.50
C PHE A 94 5.81 -8.03 5.04
N PHE A 95 6.41 -6.91 4.63
CA PHE A 95 7.82 -6.83 4.28
C PHE A 95 8.71 -7.28 5.45
N MET A 96 8.47 -6.78 6.66
CA MET A 96 9.21 -7.19 7.85
C MET A 96 9.12 -8.71 8.09
N LYS A 97 7.92 -9.30 7.92
CA LYS A 97 7.72 -10.75 8.04
C LYS A 97 8.51 -11.54 7.00
N VAL A 98 8.57 -11.09 5.75
CA VAL A 98 9.39 -11.72 4.70
C VAL A 98 10.88 -11.67 5.07
N ILE A 99 11.36 -10.53 5.57
CA ILE A 99 12.77 -10.38 5.92
C ILE A 99 13.15 -11.26 7.13
N LEU A 100 12.39 -11.17 8.22
CA LEU A 100 12.74 -11.85 9.47
C LEU A 100 12.38 -13.34 9.46
N GLY A 101 11.32 -13.69 8.74
CA GLY A 101 10.85 -15.06 8.56
C GLY A 101 11.75 -15.84 7.61
N ASP A 102 11.97 -15.33 6.39
CA ASP A 102 12.59 -16.15 5.34
C ASP A 102 14.00 -15.71 4.99
N TYR A 103 14.22 -14.40 4.80
CA TYR A 103 15.51 -13.90 4.33
C TYR A 103 16.63 -14.13 5.33
N VAL A 104 16.42 -13.81 6.62
CA VAL A 104 17.43 -14.03 7.68
C VAL A 104 17.78 -15.51 7.81
N GLY A 105 16.77 -16.38 7.79
CA GLY A 105 17.00 -17.83 7.86
C GLY A 105 17.79 -18.37 6.67
N ALA A 106 17.57 -17.80 5.48
CA ALA A 106 18.30 -18.17 4.27
C ALA A 106 19.79 -17.76 4.35
N ILE A 107 20.10 -16.53 4.75
CA ILE A 107 21.49 -16.04 4.80
C ILE A 107 22.31 -16.68 5.92
N LEU A 108 21.65 -17.12 7.01
CA LEU A 108 22.30 -17.84 8.11
C LEU A 108 22.46 -19.35 7.84
N GLY A 109 21.95 -19.86 6.72
CA GLY A 109 22.05 -21.28 6.36
C GLY A 109 21.10 -22.21 7.11
N LEU A 110 20.16 -21.68 7.88
CA LEU A 110 19.24 -22.47 8.72
C LEU A 110 18.33 -23.39 7.91
N ALA A 111 17.98 -22.97 6.69
CA ALA A 111 17.23 -23.80 5.76
C ALA A 111 18.00 -25.07 5.34
N ARG A 112 19.33 -24.99 5.24
CA ARG A 112 20.19 -26.15 4.92
C ARG A 112 20.33 -27.09 6.13
N ASP A 113 20.38 -26.51 7.32
CA ASP A 113 20.55 -27.25 8.56
C ASP A 113 19.20 -27.85 9.07
N GLY A 114 18.10 -27.67 8.31
CA GLY A 114 16.77 -28.17 8.66
C GLY A 114 16.14 -27.47 9.87
N SER A 115 16.67 -26.31 10.26
CA SER A 115 16.20 -25.55 11.41
C SER A 115 15.01 -24.68 11.03
N ASN A 116 13.91 -24.84 11.76
CA ASN A 116 12.69 -24.04 11.61
C ASN A 116 12.76 -22.71 12.40
N TRP A 117 13.90 -22.40 13.03
CA TRP A 117 14.02 -21.15 13.78
C TRP A 117 13.90 -19.94 12.87
N ARG A 118 13.02 -19.00 13.25
CA ARG A 118 12.83 -17.68 12.63
C ARG A 118 12.94 -16.59 13.70
N LEU A 119 13.33 -15.38 13.28
CA LEU A 119 13.24 -14.22 14.18
C LEU A 119 11.78 -13.76 14.21
N ASP A 120 11.12 -13.91 15.36
CA ASP A 120 9.75 -13.43 15.55
C ASP A 120 9.77 -11.99 16.08
N PRO A 121 9.25 -11.00 15.32
CA PRO A 121 9.15 -9.62 15.78
C PRO A 121 7.95 -9.34 16.68
N LEU A 122 7.10 -10.33 16.98
CA LEU A 122 5.88 -10.21 17.78
C LEU A 122 5.99 -10.93 19.14
#